data_AF-A0A5C7PKW5-F1
#
_entry.id   AF-A0A5C7PKW5-F1
#
_cell.length_a   1.000
_cell.length_b   1.000
_cell.length_c   1.000
_cell.angle_alpha   90.00
_cell.angle_beta   90.00
_cell.angle_gamma   90.00
#
_symmetry.space_group_name_H-M   'P 1'
#
loop_
_entity.id
_entity.type
_entity.pdbx_description
1 polymer ?
#
loop_
_entity_poly.entity_id
_entity_poly.type
_entity_poly.pdbx_seq_one_letter_code
_entity_poly.pdbx_strand_id
1 'polypeptide(L)' 'MSRFRPIDRQTDYLLPPSVQEWLPETHLARYFVDVVEALDLSALERASAGRGSDAYHPAMLLSLLIYGYATGTHS' A
#
# COMPACT_ATOMS: atom_id res chain seq x y z
N MET A 1 0.68 -19.41 4.44
CA MET A 1 0.14 -18.50 3.41
C MET A 1 -0.18 -17.18 4.09
N SER A 2 0.17 -16.05 3.49
CA SER A 2 -0.16 -14.74 4.06
C SER A 2 -1.69 -14.57 4.12
N ARG A 3 -2.21 -14.02 5.22
CA ARG A 3 -3.63 -13.66 5.41
C ARG A 3 -4.04 -12.46 4.54
N PHE A 4 -3.06 -11.78 3.97
CA PHE A 4 -3.26 -10.54 3.23
C PHE A 4 -3.12 -10.76 1.73
N ARG A 5 -3.86 -9.97 0.96
CA ARG A 5 -3.68 -9.89 -0.49
C ARG A 5 -2.23 -9.50 -0.81
N PRO A 6 -1.56 -10.22 -1.71
CA PRO A 6 -0.23 -9.83 -2.16
C PRO A 6 -0.33 -8.49 -2.89
N ILE A 7 0.61 -7.60 -2.61
CA ILE A 7 0.68 -6.29 -3.23
C ILE A 7 2.09 -6.18 -3.79
N ASP A 8 2.16 -6.25 -5.12
CA ASP A 8 3.39 -6.15 -5.86
C ASP A 8 3.27 -4.98 -6.83
N ARG A 9 4.04 -3.92 -6.54
CA ARG A 9 4.08 -2.70 -7.37
C ARG A 9 5.15 -2.79 -8.45
N GLN A 10 5.97 -3.85 -8.42
CA GLN A 10 7.02 -4.14 -9.40
C GLN A 10 6.55 -5.17 -10.42
N THR A 11 5.32 -5.68 -10.32
CA THR A 11 4.75 -6.56 -11.34
C THR A 11 4.65 -5.80 -12.66
N ASP A 12 5.47 -6.22 -13.62
CA ASP A 12 5.40 -5.75 -14.99
C ASP A 12 4.07 -6.15 -15.63
N TYR A 13 3.52 -5.25 -16.43
CA TYR A 13 2.37 -5.59 -17.25
C TYR A 13 2.81 -6.37 -18.47
N LEU A 14 1.92 -7.23 -18.98
CA LEU A 14 2.17 -8.01 -20.19
C LEU A 14 2.47 -7.11 -21.40
N LEU A 15 1.87 -5.92 -21.43
CA LEU A 15 2.10 -4.87 -22.42
C LEU A 15 2.28 -3.52 -21.69
N PRO A 16 3.11 -2.60 -22.20
CA PRO A 16 3.28 -1.26 -21.61
C PRO A 16 1.94 -0.50 -21.52
N PRO A 17 1.75 0.37 -20.49
CA PRO A 17 2.73 0.85 -19.50
C PRO A 17 2.68 0.11 -18.15
N SER A 18 3.82 -0.06 -17.48
CA SER A 18 3.88 -0.56 -16.10
C SER A 18 3.25 0.41 -15.08
N VAL A 19 2.87 -0.08 -13.88
CA VAL A 19 2.45 0.78 -12.75
C VAL A 19 3.52 1.84 -12.44
N GLN A 20 4.79 1.49 -12.63
CA GLN A 20 5.92 2.35 -12.32
C GLN A 20 6.02 3.56 -13.26
N GLU A 21 5.42 3.51 -14.45
CA GLU A 21 5.40 4.63 -15.39
C GLU A 21 4.25 5.62 -15.13
N TRP A 22 3.30 5.28 -14.25
CA TRP A 22 2.11 6.11 -14.01
C TRP A 22 2.40 7.34 -13.15
N LEU A 23 3.48 7.29 -12.37
CA LEU A 23 3.85 8.34 -11.42
C LEU A 23 5.34 8.67 -11.56
N PRO A 24 5.73 9.96 -11.52
CA PRO A 24 7.13 10.34 -11.41
C PRO A 24 7.85 9.62 -10.26
N GLU A 25 9.16 9.39 -10.38
CA GLU A 25 9.96 8.76 -9.32
C GLU A 25 9.92 9.55 -8.00
N THR A 26 9.79 10.87 -8.10
CA THR A 26 9.71 11.78 -6.95
C THR A 26 8.28 11.99 -6.44
N HIS A 27 7.30 11.23 -6.95
CA HIS A 27 5.90 11.40 -6.57
C HIS A 27 5.67 11.05 -5.09
N LEU A 28 4.92 11.90 -4.38
CA LEU A 28 4.70 11.81 -2.93
C LEU A 28 4.16 10.45 -2.46
N ALA A 29 3.32 9.80 -3.26
CA ALA A 29 2.81 8.46 -2.95
C ALA A 29 3.93 7.41 -2.79
N ARG A 30 5.02 7.51 -3.56
CA ARG A 30 6.16 6.59 -3.45
C ARG A 30 6.89 6.79 -2.12
N TYR A 31 7.11 8.05 -1.74
CA TYR A 31 7.71 8.40 -0.46
C TYR A 31 6.92 7.83 0.73
N PHE A 32 5.59 7.94 0.74
CA PHE A 32 4.80 7.39 1.85
C PHE A 32 4.80 5.87 1.89
N VAL A 33 4.85 5.19 0.74
CA VAL A 33 5.02 3.73 0.71
C VAL A 33 6.32 3.34 1.39
N ASP A 34 7.45 3.97 1.03
CA ASP A 34 8.76 3.68 1.61
C ASP A 34 8.79 3.95 3.12
N VAL A 35 8.22 5.08 3.56
CA VAL A 35 8.13 5.44 4.98
C VAL A 35 7.29 4.43 5.76
N VAL A 36 6.15 4.02 5.23
CA VAL A 36 5.25 3.08 5.91
C VAL A 36 5.83 1.67 5.94
N GLU A 37 6.55 1.24 4.91
CA GLU A 37 7.25 -0.05 4.87
C GLU A 37 8.37 -0.16 5.92
N ALA A 38 8.91 0.97 6.40
CA ALA A 38 9.89 1.01 7.48
C ALA A 38 9.28 0.94 8.90
N LEU A 39 7.95 0.98 9.05
CA LEU A 39 7.28 0.95 10.35
C LEU A 39 7.04 -0.49 10.85
N ASP A 40 7.08 -0.70 12.18
CA ASP A 40 6.58 -1.95 12.78
C ASP A 40 5.04 -1.95 12.81
N LEU A 41 4.44 -2.73 11.92
CA LEU A 41 2.98 -2.89 11.80
C LEU A 41 2.46 -4.19 12.43
N SER A 42 3.31 -4.92 13.16
CA SER A 42 2.98 -6.26 13.68
C SER A 42 1.74 -6.28 14.57
N ALA A 43 1.49 -5.19 15.31
CA ALA A 43 0.28 -5.04 16.13
C ALA A 43 -0.99 -4.96 15.28
N LEU A 44 -0.97 -4.18 14.19
CA LEU A 44 -2.09 -4.03 13.26
C LEU A 44 -2.35 -5.32 12.49
N GLU A 45 -1.27 -6.00 12.09
CA GLU A 45 -1.37 -7.31 11.48
C GLU A 45 -2.05 -8.28 12.45
N ARG A 46 -1.58 -8.42 13.69
CA ARG A 46 -2.20 -9.31 14.69
C ARG A 46 -3.67 -8.99 14.94
N ALA A 47 -4.07 -7.73 14.92
CA ALA A 47 -5.46 -7.32 15.13
C ALA A 47 -6.43 -7.75 14.01
N SER A 48 -5.93 -8.12 12.82
CA SER A 48 -6.78 -8.54 11.71
C SER A 48 -7.46 -9.88 11.99
N ALA A 49 -8.75 -9.89 12.33
CA ALA A 49 -9.48 -11.09 12.75
C ALA A 49 -9.65 -12.19 11.66
N GLY A 50 -9.19 -11.95 10.42
CA GLY A 50 -9.22 -12.94 9.34
C GLY A 50 -10.63 -13.39 8.95
N ARG A 51 -11.63 -12.53 9.16
CA ARG A 51 -13.03 -12.81 8.82
C ARG A 51 -13.37 -12.24 7.45
N GLY A 52 -14.11 -13.00 6.65
CA GLY A 52 -14.53 -12.57 5.32
C GLY A 52 -13.48 -12.85 4.26
N SER A 53 -13.37 -11.96 3.28
CA SER A 53 -12.38 -12.05 2.20
C SER A 53 -10.97 -11.67 2.68
N ASP A 54 -9.96 -12.04 1.88
CA ASP A 54 -8.58 -11.66 2.16
C ASP A 54 -8.44 -10.15 2.35
N ALA A 55 -7.87 -9.76 3.49
CA ALA A 55 -7.67 -8.37 3.86
C ALA A 55 -6.51 -7.75 3.05
N TYR A 56 -6.54 -6.44 2.86
CA TYR A 56 -5.35 -5.71 2.39
C TYR A 56 -4.34 -5.59 3.55
N HIS A 57 -3.05 -5.54 3.20
CA HIS A 57 -1.98 -5.37 4.18
C HIS A 57 -2.13 -4.02 4.91
N PRO A 58 -1.93 -3.94 6.25
CA PRO A 58 -2.01 -2.67 6.99
C PRO A 58 -1.12 -1.57 6.41
N ALA A 59 0.08 -1.93 5.92
CA ALA A 59 0.99 -1.00 5.24
C ALA A 59 0.32 -0.26 4.07
N MET A 60 -0.50 -0.98 3.29
CA MET A 60 -1.16 -0.40 2.12
C MET A 60 -2.32 0.51 2.49
N LEU A 61 -3.12 0.11 3.48
CA LEU A 61 -4.19 0.96 4.00
C LEU A 61 -3.64 2.23 4.66
N LEU A 62 -2.56 2.11 5.44
CA LEU A 62 -1.91 3.24 6.09
C LEU A 62 -1.27 4.19 5.07
N SER A 63 -0.62 3.65 4.04
CA SER A 63 -0.06 4.46 2.94
C SER A 63 -1.15 5.29 2.25
N LEU A 64 -2.31 4.68 1.95
CA LEU A 64 -3.43 5.36 1.33
C LEU A 64 -4.03 6.44 2.24
N LEU A 65 -4.18 6.13 3.53
CA LEU A 65 -4.70 7.05 4.53
C LEU A 65 -3.81 8.30 4.64
N ILE A 66 -2.50 8.10 4.85
CA ILE A 66 -1.54 9.20 4.97
C ILE A 66 -1.51 10.02 3.69
N TYR A 67 -1.48 9.37 2.53
CA TYR A 67 -1.49 10.07 1.25
C TYR A 67 -2.75 10.94 1.08
N GLY A 68 -3.94 10.40 1.37
CA GLY A 68 -5.19 11.15 1.30
C GLY A 68 -5.20 12.38 2.22
N TYR A 69 -4.72 12.25 3.46
CA TYR A 69 -4.57 13.40 4.36
C TYR A 69 -3.55 14.42 3.84
N ALA A 70 -2.41 13.96 3.33
CA ALA A 70 -1.36 14.83 2.79
C ALA A 70 -1.81 15.59 1.53
N THR A 71 -2.74 15.03 0.74
CA THR A 71 -3.31 15.69 -0.46
C THR A 71 -4.64 16.39 -0.20
N GLY A 72 -5.09 16.49 1.05
CA GLY A 72 -6.37 17.11 1.38
C GLY A 72 -7.61 16.34 0.90
N THR A 73 -7.46 15.06 0.57
CA THR A 73 -8.55 14.15 0.16
C THR A 73 -9.01 13.30 1.35
N HIS A 74 -10.04 13.76 2.05
CA HIS A 74 -10.66 13.08 3.19
C HIS A 74 -12.15 13.44 3.28
N SER A 75 -12.95 12.61 3.96
CA SER A 75 -14.41 12.74 4.11
C SER A 75 -14.84 12.81 5.57
#